data_AF-A0A5C0AWT1-F1
#
_entry.id   AF-A0A5C0AWT1-F1
#
_cell.length_a   1.000
_cell.length_b   1.000
_cell.length_c   1.000
_cell.angle_alpha   90.00
_cell.angle_beta   90.00
_cell.angle_gamma   90.00
#
_symmetry.space_group_name_H-M   'P 1'
#
loop_
_entity.id
_entity.type
_entity.pdbx_description
1 polymer ?
#
loop_
_entity_poly.entity_id
_entity_poly.type
_entity_poly.pdbx_seq_one_letter_code
_entity_poly.pdbx_strand_id
1 'polypeptide(L)'
;MKHNVLDPRKHPWRFIGVVLGSMVLVFVILMAWIGLTVLMNQDTAHPVAADVVFNYLLVSLLSFIGLPFFHWAMLRRHWQQEQRRLAGLPNDPNETIAAAMLAAEPLPKTRKSWQQKVLYVGLYIYGIALLMSVFGPLDNQRWLIRMIARFSAGSASFGSLANLVIFVPAGLMLLLLFFVLDRETDGLERGQLDPAETLRLRMKQQWLFSFVAALTAAAFLCFFVGRMTAAYLS
;
A
#
# COMPACT_ATOMS: atom_id res chain seq x y z
N MET A 1 17.90 18.92 17.80
CA MET A 1 17.82 19.20 16.35
C MET A 1 16.36 19.49 16.01
N LYS A 2 16.03 20.69 15.50
CA LYS A 2 14.63 21.17 15.39
C LYS A 2 13.89 20.47 14.24
N HIS A 3 12.89 19.66 14.57
CA HIS A 3 11.90 19.16 13.62
C HIS A 3 11.13 20.33 13.01
N ASN A 4 11.43 20.64 11.76
CA ASN A 4 10.74 21.65 10.95
C ASN A 4 9.71 20.97 10.05
N VAL A 5 8.87 20.12 10.64
CA VAL A 5 7.76 19.47 9.94
C VAL A 5 6.63 20.49 9.88
N LEU A 6 6.55 21.17 8.73
CA LEU A 6 5.42 22.00 8.29
C LEU A 6 4.85 22.94 9.35
N ASP A 7 5.64 23.91 9.81
CA ASP A 7 5.07 25.11 10.43
C ASP A 7 4.37 25.93 9.32
N PRO A 8 3.02 26.00 9.29
CA PRO A 8 2.30 26.74 8.25
C PRO A 8 2.70 28.23 8.20
N ARG A 9 3.31 28.74 9.27
CA ARG A 9 3.80 30.12 9.36
C ARG A 9 5.07 30.37 8.54
N LYS A 10 5.87 29.34 8.22
CA LYS A 10 7.17 29.50 7.53
C LYS A 10 7.12 29.26 6.02
N HIS A 11 6.19 28.44 5.55
CA HIS A 11 6.03 28.12 4.12
C HIS A 11 4.56 28.05 3.70
N PRO A 12 3.80 29.16 3.83
CA PRO A 12 2.34 29.17 3.59
C PRO A 12 1.97 28.69 2.17
N TRP A 13 2.81 28.99 1.18
CA TRP A 13 2.59 28.60 -0.22
C TRP A 13 2.60 27.08 -0.45
N ARG A 14 3.42 26.33 0.28
CA ARG A 14 3.45 24.86 0.17
C ARG A 14 2.21 24.23 0.79
N PHE A 15 1.76 24.78 1.92
CA PHE A 15 0.51 24.36 2.56
C PHE A 15 -0.68 24.64 1.65
N ILE A 16 -0.79 25.86 1.11
CA ILE A 16 -1.82 26.24 0.14
C ILE A 16 -1.77 25.33 -1.09
N GLY A 17 -0.57 25.03 -1.61
CA GLY A 17 -0.41 24.11 -2.74
C GLY A 17 -0.91 22.69 -2.46
N VAL A 18 -0.65 22.13 -1.27
CA VAL A 18 -1.18 20.82 -0.87
C VAL A 18 -2.70 20.84 -0.74
N VAL A 19 -3.26 21.89 -0.14
CA VAL A 19 -4.72 22.04 0.02
C VAL A 19 -5.40 22.20 -1.33
N LEU A 20 -4.90 23.07 -2.21
CA LEU A 20 -5.45 23.23 -3.55
C LEU A 20 -5.32 21.93 -4.37
N GLY A 21 -4.16 21.26 -4.27
CA GLY A 21 -3.94 19.98 -4.92
C GLY A 21 -4.93 18.90 -4.44
N SER A 22 -5.20 18.83 -3.14
CA SER A 22 -6.16 17.87 -2.59
C SER A 22 -7.60 18.21 -3.00
N MET A 23 -7.98 19.49 -3.02
CA MET A 23 -9.30 19.92 -3.50
C MET A 23 -9.51 19.58 -4.97
N VAL A 24 -8.52 19.83 -5.83
CA VAL A 24 -8.58 19.47 -7.26
C VAL A 24 -8.68 17.95 -7.43
N LEU A 25 -7.91 17.17 -6.67
CA LEU A 25 -7.97 15.71 -6.72
C LEU A 25 -9.38 15.21 -6.33
N VAL A 26 -9.95 15.73 -5.23
CA VAL A 26 -11.31 15.38 -4.81
C VAL A 26 -12.32 15.75 -5.88
N PHE A 27 -12.21 16.94 -6.47
CA PHE A 27 -13.09 17.37 -7.56
C PHE A 27 -13.03 16.42 -8.77
N VAL A 28 -11.83 16.03 -9.20
CA VAL A 28 -11.63 15.08 -10.30
C VAL A 28 -12.25 13.72 -9.96
N ILE A 29 -12.05 13.22 -8.74
CA ILE A 29 -12.64 11.96 -8.26
C ILE A 29 -14.17 12.03 -8.30
N LEU A 30 -14.78 13.11 -7.82
CA LEU A 30 -16.23 13.29 -7.82
C LEU A 30 -16.80 13.40 -9.24
N MET A 31 -16.14 14.13 -10.13
CA MET A 31 -16.54 14.23 -11.54
C MET A 31 -16.43 12.88 -12.24
N ALA A 32 -15.36 12.13 -12.01
CA ALA A 32 -15.20 10.78 -12.55
C ALA A 32 -16.28 9.83 -12.03
N TRP A 33 -16.63 9.92 -10.73
CA TRP A 33 -17.71 9.12 -10.15
C TRP A 33 -19.08 9.44 -10.77
N ILE A 34 -19.43 10.73 -10.87
CA ILE A 34 -20.69 11.16 -11.50
C ILE A 34 -20.74 10.71 -12.96
N GLY A 35 -19.68 10.99 -13.73
CA GLY A 35 -19.60 10.64 -15.14
C GLY A 35 -19.68 9.13 -15.38
N LEU A 36 -18.96 8.33 -14.58
CA LEU A 36 -19.01 6.87 -14.68
C LEU A 36 -20.38 6.32 -14.29
N THR A 37 -21.03 6.89 -13.27
CA THR A 37 -22.38 6.48 -12.86
C THR A 37 -23.40 6.77 -13.96
N VAL A 38 -23.33 7.94 -14.61
CA VAL A 38 -24.20 8.26 -15.75
C VAL A 38 -23.93 7.31 -16.92
N LEU A 39 -22.66 7.13 -17.28
CA LEU A 39 -22.25 6.27 -18.41
C LEU A 39 -22.69 4.82 -18.22
N MET A 40 -22.52 4.27 -17.01
CA MET A 40 -22.91 2.88 -16.71
C MET A 40 -24.42 2.67 -16.68
N ASN A 41 -25.21 3.74 -16.50
CA ASN A 41 -26.66 3.67 -16.37
C ASN A 41 -27.43 4.21 -17.58
N GLN A 42 -26.73 4.72 -18.60
CA GLN A 42 -27.37 5.41 -19.73
C GLN A 42 -28.26 4.47 -20.56
N ASP A 43 -27.87 3.20 -20.73
CA ASP A 43 -28.54 2.25 -21.62
C ASP A 43 -28.72 0.84 -21.00
N THR A 44 -28.67 0.72 -19.67
CA THR A 44 -28.75 -0.58 -18.99
C THR A 44 -30.12 -0.86 -18.41
N ALA A 45 -30.66 -2.07 -18.67
CA ALA A 45 -31.91 -2.56 -18.08
C ALA A 45 -31.83 -2.76 -16.54
N HIS A 46 -30.62 -2.94 -16.01
CA HIS A 46 -30.36 -3.08 -14.59
C HIS A 46 -29.39 -1.98 -14.15
N PRO A 47 -29.91 -0.84 -13.65
CA PRO A 47 -29.06 0.26 -13.23
C PRO A 47 -28.16 -0.18 -12.08
N VAL A 48 -26.88 0.17 -12.18
CA VAL A 48 -25.88 -0.04 -11.15
C VAL A 48 -25.98 1.09 -10.13
N ALA A 49 -26.11 0.73 -8.86
CA ALA A 49 -26.22 1.69 -7.77
C ALA A 49 -24.95 2.55 -7.65
N ALA A 50 -25.12 3.83 -7.32
CA ALA A 50 -24.04 4.82 -7.34
C ALA A 50 -22.93 4.53 -6.30
N ASP A 51 -23.28 3.91 -5.18
CA ASP A 51 -22.37 3.44 -4.13
C ASP A 51 -21.44 2.33 -4.65
N VAL A 52 -21.95 1.42 -5.48
CA VAL A 52 -21.16 0.37 -6.12
C VAL A 52 -20.13 0.98 -7.06
N VAL A 53 -20.55 1.94 -7.90
CA VAL A 53 -19.64 2.66 -8.82
C VAL A 53 -18.57 3.42 -8.02
N PHE A 54 -18.96 4.08 -6.92
CA PHE A 54 -18.03 4.80 -6.05
C PHE A 54 -16.98 3.88 -5.43
N ASN A 55 -17.39 2.72 -4.90
CA ASN A 55 -16.48 1.74 -4.34
C ASN A 55 -15.47 1.24 -5.39
N TYR A 56 -15.93 0.88 -6.59
CA TYR A 56 -15.04 0.45 -7.67
C TYR A 56 -14.03 1.53 -8.04
N LEU A 57 -14.45 2.80 -8.09
CA LEU A 57 -13.56 3.91 -8.40
C LEU A 57 -12.47 4.07 -7.31
N LEU A 58 -12.86 4.02 -6.03
CA LEU A 58 -11.90 4.15 -4.93
C LEU A 58 -10.94 2.95 -4.83
N VAL A 59 -11.44 1.73 -5.01
CA VAL A 59 -10.60 0.52 -5.02
C VAL A 59 -9.65 0.55 -6.22
N SER A 60 -10.10 1.03 -7.39
CA SER A 60 -9.23 1.23 -8.55
C SER A 60 -8.14 2.26 -8.26
N LEU A 61 -8.50 3.40 -7.69
CA LEU A 61 -7.53 4.44 -7.30
C LEU A 61 -6.48 3.89 -6.32
N LEU A 62 -6.92 3.17 -5.28
CA LEU A 62 -6.03 2.57 -4.30
C LEU A 62 -5.15 1.46 -4.91
N SER A 63 -5.67 0.69 -5.86
CA SER A 63 -4.93 -0.41 -6.50
C SER A 63 -3.90 0.11 -7.51
N PHE A 64 -4.27 1.03 -8.38
CA PHE A 64 -3.40 1.51 -9.47
C PHE A 64 -2.46 2.64 -9.03
N ILE A 65 -2.87 3.49 -8.09
CA ILE A 65 -2.09 4.66 -7.65
C ILE A 65 -1.63 4.48 -6.20
N GLY A 66 -2.53 4.07 -5.31
CA GLY A 66 -2.21 3.87 -3.89
C GLY A 66 -1.11 2.83 -3.67
N LEU A 67 -1.22 1.64 -4.29
CA LEU A 67 -0.25 0.56 -4.11
C LEU A 67 1.17 0.96 -4.55
N PRO A 68 1.42 1.51 -5.77
CA PRO A 68 2.74 2.01 -6.12
C PRO A 68 3.26 3.09 -5.18
N PHE A 69 2.38 4.00 -4.74
CA PHE A 69 2.74 5.08 -3.82
C PHE A 69 3.18 4.53 -2.45
N PHE A 70 2.37 3.67 -1.84
CA PHE A 70 2.72 3.02 -0.56
C PHE A 70 3.97 2.17 -0.70
N HIS A 71 4.13 1.46 -1.81
CA HIS A 71 5.31 0.64 -2.03
C HIS A 71 6.57 1.49 -2.09
N TRP A 72 6.57 2.58 -2.85
CA TRP A 72 7.71 3.48 -2.91
C TRP A 72 8.04 4.10 -1.54
N ALA A 73 7.01 4.50 -0.79
CA ALA A 73 7.15 5.03 0.56
C ALA A 73 7.77 4.00 1.54
N MET A 74 7.26 2.77 1.53
CA MET A 74 7.76 1.68 2.39
C MET A 74 9.16 1.23 1.98
N LEU A 75 9.48 1.25 0.69
CA LEU A 75 10.81 0.91 0.18
C LEU A 75 11.86 1.91 0.67
N ARG A 76 11.55 3.21 0.59
CA ARG A 76 12.43 4.25 1.16
C ARG A 76 12.63 4.08 2.66
N ARG A 77 11.56 3.79 3.38
CA ARG A 77 11.62 3.58 4.84
C ARG A 77 12.48 2.37 5.21
N HIS A 78 12.27 1.22 4.57
CA HIS A 78 13.06 0.01 4.83
C HIS A 78 14.54 0.22 4.47
N TRP A 79 14.84 0.91 3.37
CA TRP A 79 16.22 1.25 3.02
C TRP A 79 16.90 2.10 4.10
N GLN A 80 16.22 3.13 4.61
CA GLN A 80 16.74 3.98 5.67
C GLN A 80 17.00 3.20 6.97
N GLN A 81 16.08 2.31 7.34
CA GLN A 81 16.23 1.46 8.53
C GLN A 81 17.44 0.53 8.39
N GLU A 82 17.66 -0.06 7.21
CA GLU A 82 18.84 -0.88 6.95
C GLU A 82 20.12 -0.07 7.02
N GLN A 83 20.17 1.13 6.43
CA GLN A 83 21.35 2.00 6.51
C GLN A 83 21.72 2.35 7.95
N ARG A 84 20.72 2.67 8.79
CA ARG A 84 20.95 2.92 10.22
C ARG A 84 21.45 1.69 10.95
N ARG A 85 20.87 0.53 10.68
CA ARG A 85 21.31 -0.75 11.23
C ARG A 85 22.77 -1.03 10.86
N LEU A 86 23.17 -0.81 9.61
CA LEU A 86 24.56 -0.99 9.16
C LEU A 86 25.52 0.03 9.78
N ALA A 87 25.05 1.26 10.03
CA ALA A 87 25.82 2.29 10.73
C ALA A 87 25.85 2.11 12.26
N GLY A 88 25.20 1.08 12.81
CA GLY A 88 25.07 0.88 14.26
C GLY A 88 24.27 1.96 14.98
N LEU A 89 23.46 2.74 14.25
CA LEU A 89 22.67 3.83 14.81
C LEU A 89 21.35 3.29 15.39
N PRO A 90 20.98 3.67 16.62
CA PRO A 90 19.72 3.25 17.21
C PRO A 90 18.53 3.84 16.44
N ASN A 91 17.41 3.10 16.43
CA ASN A 91 16.14 3.64 15.97
C ASN A 91 15.65 4.68 16.97
N ASP A 92 15.55 5.95 16.57
CA ASP A 92 14.99 7.00 17.41
C ASP A 92 13.46 6.82 17.51
N PRO A 93 12.90 6.48 18.69
CA PRO A 93 11.47 6.29 18.86
C PRO A 93 10.67 7.61 18.70
N ASN A 94 11.33 8.77 18.78
CA ASN A 94 10.69 10.08 18.62
C ASN A 94 10.76 10.60 17.18
N GLU A 95 11.40 9.89 16.26
CA GLU A 95 11.46 10.33 14.88
C GLU A 95 10.10 10.16 14.20
N THR A 96 9.51 11.28 13.82
CA THR A 96 8.27 11.27 13.03
C THR A 96 8.50 10.65 11.64
N ILE A 97 7.49 9.96 11.10
CA ILE A 97 7.54 9.35 9.75
C ILE A 97 7.92 10.39 8.68
N ALA A 98 7.43 11.63 8.81
CA ALA A 98 7.73 12.71 7.88
C ALA A 98 9.21 13.15 7.95
N ALA A 99 9.79 13.21 9.15
CA ALA A 99 11.21 13.52 9.31
C ALA A 99 12.09 12.40 8.75
N ALA A 100 11.72 11.13 9.01
CA ALA A 100 12.41 9.97 8.47
C ALA A 100 12.41 9.99 6.93
N MET A 101 11.26 10.24 6.30
CA MET A 101 11.14 10.29 4.83
C MET A 101 11.92 11.42 4.17
N LEU A 102 12.04 12.59 4.81
CA LEU A 102 12.81 13.73 4.29
C LEU A 102 14.32 13.52 4.43
N ALA A 103 14.76 12.76 5.42
CA ALA A 103 16.16 12.41 5.65
C ALA A 103 16.61 11.15 4.88
N ALA A 104 15.69 10.42 4.23
CA ALA A 104 16.01 9.20 3.53
C ALA A 104 16.86 9.46 2.29
N GLU A 105 18.09 8.92 2.29
CA GLU A 105 18.98 8.93 1.13
C GLU A 105 18.33 8.29 -0.10
N PRO A 106 18.72 8.72 -1.32
CA PRO A 106 18.20 8.14 -2.54
C PRO A 106 18.51 6.63 -2.59
N LEU A 107 17.53 5.85 -3.05
CA LEU A 107 17.71 4.41 -3.27
C LEU A 107 18.88 4.19 -4.25
N PRO A 108 19.81 3.27 -3.94
CA PRO A 108 20.94 3.00 -4.80
C PRO A 108 20.47 2.43 -6.14
N LYS A 109 21.12 2.86 -7.22
CA LYS A 109 20.82 2.38 -8.56
C LYS A 109 21.52 1.03 -8.78
N THR A 110 20.78 -0.07 -8.61
CA THR A 110 21.26 -1.41 -8.94
C THR A 110 20.71 -1.87 -10.30
N ARG A 111 21.54 -2.62 -11.06
CA ARG A 111 21.10 -3.20 -12.33
C ARG A 111 20.19 -4.41 -12.03
N LYS A 112 18.90 -4.26 -12.31
CA LYS A 112 17.92 -5.34 -12.14
C LYS A 112 18.05 -6.37 -13.27
N SER A 113 18.08 -7.65 -12.93
CA SER A 113 18.03 -8.74 -13.93
C SER A 113 16.66 -8.78 -14.62
N TRP A 114 16.59 -9.42 -15.79
CA TRP A 114 15.32 -9.59 -16.49
C TRP A 114 14.29 -10.36 -15.63
N GLN A 115 14.73 -11.44 -14.97
CA GLN A 115 13.89 -12.21 -14.06
C GLN A 115 13.32 -11.34 -12.91
N GLN A 116 14.13 -10.45 -12.34
CA GLN A 116 13.66 -9.51 -11.30
C GLN A 116 12.60 -8.55 -11.86
N LYS A 117 12.80 -8.01 -13.07
CA LYS A 117 11.81 -7.13 -13.70
C LYS A 117 10.48 -7.85 -13.92
N VAL A 118 10.53 -9.07 -14.48
CA VAL A 118 9.33 -9.90 -14.71
C VAL A 118 8.63 -10.22 -13.40
N LEU A 119 9.36 -10.62 -12.37
CA LEU A 119 8.82 -10.87 -11.04
C LEU A 119 8.10 -9.62 -10.50
N TYR A 120 8.73 -8.45 -10.57
CA TYR A 120 8.17 -7.22 -10.03
C TYR A 120 6.89 -6.79 -10.75
N VAL A 121 6.88 -6.88 -12.08
CA VAL A 121 5.69 -6.61 -12.90
C VAL A 121 4.59 -7.62 -12.58
N GLY A 122 4.92 -8.91 -12.51
CA GLY A 122 3.98 -9.97 -12.17
C GLY A 122 3.35 -9.76 -10.79
N LEU A 123 4.14 -9.38 -9.79
CA LEU A 123 3.65 -9.06 -8.46
C LEU A 123 2.72 -7.85 -8.44
N TYR A 124 3.02 -6.79 -9.21
CA TYR A 124 2.11 -5.65 -9.34
C TYR A 124 0.78 -6.04 -10.00
N ILE A 125 0.82 -6.77 -11.11
CA ILE A 125 -0.38 -7.24 -11.81
C ILE A 125 -1.21 -8.10 -10.86
N TYR A 126 -0.57 -9.06 -10.18
CA TYR A 126 -1.22 -9.91 -9.20
C TYR A 126 -1.84 -9.11 -8.05
N GLY A 127 -1.10 -8.17 -7.46
CA GLY A 127 -1.57 -7.33 -6.36
C GLY A 127 -2.78 -6.46 -6.76
N ILE A 128 -2.73 -5.84 -7.94
CA ILE A 128 -3.85 -5.06 -8.47
C ILE A 128 -5.07 -5.94 -8.72
N ALA A 129 -4.88 -7.08 -9.39
CA ALA A 129 -5.97 -8.02 -9.68
C ALA A 129 -6.60 -8.55 -8.38
N LEU A 130 -5.77 -8.89 -7.39
CA LEU A 130 -6.21 -9.35 -6.08
C LEU A 130 -7.07 -8.28 -5.39
N LEU A 131 -6.56 -7.05 -5.26
CA LEU A 131 -7.30 -5.96 -4.64
C LEU A 131 -8.64 -5.69 -5.34
N MET A 132 -8.63 -5.64 -6.68
CA MET A 132 -9.85 -5.44 -7.47
C MET A 132 -10.84 -6.58 -7.33
N SER A 133 -10.40 -7.84 -7.33
CA SER A 133 -11.29 -9.00 -7.22
C SER A 133 -11.92 -9.13 -5.82
N VAL A 134 -11.17 -8.82 -4.76
CA VAL A 134 -11.60 -8.99 -3.39
C VAL A 134 -12.44 -7.81 -2.93
N PHE A 135 -12.00 -6.58 -3.24
CA PHE A 135 -12.61 -5.36 -2.74
C PHE A 135 -13.43 -4.60 -3.79
N GLY A 136 -13.30 -4.86 -5.09
CA GLY A 136 -14.12 -4.19 -6.10
C GLY A 136 -15.63 -4.48 -5.94
N PRO A 137 -16.04 -5.76 -5.92
CA PRO A 137 -17.43 -6.12 -5.68
C PRO A 137 -17.85 -5.80 -4.25
N LEU A 138 -18.85 -4.92 -4.08
CA LEU A 138 -19.35 -4.52 -2.76
C LEU A 138 -19.92 -5.72 -1.98
N ASP A 139 -20.46 -6.73 -2.66
CA ASP A 139 -20.98 -7.94 -2.03
C ASP A 139 -19.88 -8.79 -1.38
N ASN A 140 -18.68 -8.83 -1.95
CA ASN A 140 -17.52 -9.51 -1.34
C ASN A 140 -17.13 -8.80 -0.03
N GLN A 141 -17.16 -7.47 -0.02
CA GLN A 141 -16.88 -6.70 1.19
C GLN A 141 -17.97 -6.88 2.25
N ARG A 142 -19.25 -6.86 1.86
CA ARG A 142 -20.38 -7.14 2.77
C ARG A 142 -20.27 -8.55 3.35
N TRP A 143 -19.88 -9.53 2.55
CA TRP A 143 -19.62 -10.89 3.02
C TRP A 143 -18.47 -10.92 4.02
N LEU A 144 -17.34 -10.26 3.74
CA LEU A 144 -16.21 -10.14 4.66
C LEU A 144 -16.63 -9.49 5.98
N ILE A 145 -17.36 -8.38 5.94
CA ILE A 145 -17.86 -7.67 7.12
C ILE A 145 -18.78 -8.57 7.95
N ARG A 146 -19.71 -9.28 7.33
CA ARG A 146 -20.60 -10.23 8.02
C ARG A 146 -19.84 -11.40 8.64
N MET A 147 -18.84 -11.92 7.93
CA MET A 147 -17.99 -13.00 8.42
C MET A 147 -17.20 -12.56 9.65
N ILE A 148 -16.56 -11.39 9.60
CA ILE A 148 -15.86 -10.79 10.75
C ILE A 148 -16.83 -10.54 11.90
N ALA A 149 -18.02 -9.98 11.64
CA ALA A 149 -19.02 -9.70 12.65
C ALA A 149 -19.48 -10.98 13.38
N ARG A 150 -19.66 -12.09 12.65
CA ARG A 150 -20.08 -13.38 13.21
C ARG A 150 -19.07 -13.96 14.22
N PHE A 151 -17.78 -13.73 14.01
CA PHE A 151 -16.72 -14.25 14.88
C PHE A 151 -16.20 -13.20 15.87
N SER A 152 -16.82 -12.02 15.91
CA SER A 152 -16.43 -10.92 16.78
C SER A 152 -17.27 -10.90 18.06
N ALA A 153 -16.63 -10.97 19.23
CA ALA A 153 -17.29 -10.85 20.54
C ALA A 153 -17.67 -9.40 20.94
N GLY A 154 -17.98 -8.52 19.96
CA GLY A 154 -18.25 -7.09 20.18
C GLY A 154 -17.53 -6.14 19.20
N SER A 155 -17.69 -4.83 19.37
CA SER A 155 -17.11 -3.81 18.48
C SER A 155 -15.59 -3.67 18.63
N ALA A 156 -15.05 -3.90 19.84
CA ALA A 156 -13.61 -3.85 20.12
C ALA A 156 -12.84 -5.01 19.48
N SER A 157 -13.43 -6.21 19.44
CA SER A 157 -12.85 -7.38 18.79
C SER A 157 -12.97 -7.36 17.27
N PHE A 158 -13.91 -6.59 16.72
CA PHE A 158 -14.14 -6.51 15.27
C PHE A 158 -12.94 -5.87 14.57
N GLY A 159 -12.38 -4.80 15.15
CA GLY A 159 -11.19 -4.14 14.59
C GLY A 159 -9.97 -5.06 14.57
N SER A 160 -9.74 -5.80 15.67
CA SER A 160 -8.64 -6.77 15.76
C SER A 160 -8.80 -7.93 14.76
N LEU A 161 -10.02 -8.45 14.63
CA LEU A 161 -10.31 -9.55 13.71
C LEU A 161 -10.27 -9.09 12.24
N ALA A 162 -10.76 -7.89 11.93
CA ALA A 162 -10.63 -7.30 10.61
C ALA A 162 -9.17 -7.11 10.20
N ASN A 163 -8.34 -6.62 11.12
CA ASN A 163 -6.90 -6.54 10.93
C ASN A 163 -6.34 -7.94 10.62
N LEU A 164 -6.66 -8.95 11.44
CA LEU A 164 -6.17 -10.31 11.24
C LEU A 164 -6.51 -10.86 9.85
N VAL A 165 -7.76 -10.70 9.39
CA VAL A 165 -8.20 -11.17 8.06
C VAL A 165 -7.41 -10.49 6.93
N ILE A 166 -7.03 -9.22 7.10
CA ILE A 166 -6.21 -8.48 6.13
C ILE A 166 -4.73 -8.90 6.21
N PHE A 167 -4.22 -9.17 7.41
CA PHE A 167 -2.80 -9.54 7.62
C PHE A 167 -2.49 -11.01 7.31
N VAL A 168 -3.45 -11.93 7.37
CA VAL A 168 -3.23 -13.36 7.07
C VAL A 168 -2.74 -13.60 5.64
N PRO A 169 -3.38 -13.05 4.58
CA PRO A 169 -2.86 -13.16 3.21
C PRO A 169 -1.47 -12.56 3.05
N ALA A 170 -1.18 -11.45 3.74
CA ALA A 170 0.14 -10.84 3.75
C ALA A 170 1.20 -11.75 4.40
N GLY A 171 0.86 -12.39 5.52
CA GLY A 171 1.72 -13.37 6.19
C GLY A 171 2.01 -14.58 5.31
N LEU A 172 1.00 -15.11 4.61
CA LEU A 172 1.19 -16.21 3.67
C LEU A 172 2.09 -15.81 2.50
N MET A 173 1.89 -14.60 1.96
CA MET A 173 2.72 -14.06 0.89
C MET A 173 4.18 -13.88 1.34
N LEU A 174 4.40 -13.37 2.56
CA LEU A 174 5.74 -13.26 3.16
C LEU A 174 6.40 -14.63 3.31
N LEU A 175 5.66 -15.64 3.76
CA LEU A 175 6.17 -17.00 3.93
C LEU A 175 6.58 -17.60 2.58
N LEU A 176 5.78 -17.42 1.53
CA LEU A 176 6.13 -17.84 0.17
C LEU A 176 7.38 -17.12 -0.36
N LEU A 177 7.47 -15.81 -0.12
CA LEU A 177 8.64 -15.02 -0.51
C LEU A 177 9.89 -15.45 0.26
N PHE A 178 9.74 -15.85 1.53
CA PHE A 178 10.83 -16.37 2.33
C PHE A 178 11.43 -17.64 1.70
N PHE A 179 10.60 -18.60 1.30
CA PHE A 179 11.07 -19.80 0.57
C PHE A 179 11.79 -19.47 -0.74
N VAL A 180 11.36 -18.44 -1.46
CA VAL A 180 12.01 -17.98 -2.69
C VAL A 180 13.37 -17.31 -2.40
N LEU A 181 13.48 -16.63 -1.26
CA LEU A 181 14.68 -15.90 -0.86
C LEU A 181 15.70 -16.77 -0.12
N ASP A 182 15.28 -17.85 0.51
CA ASP A 182 16.11 -18.75 1.33
C ASP A 182 17.32 -19.29 0.54
N ARG A 183 17.10 -19.68 -0.71
CA ARG A 183 18.17 -20.13 -1.62
C ARG A 183 19.16 -19.04 -1.99
N GLU A 184 18.76 -17.77 -1.91
CA GLU A 184 19.61 -16.62 -2.23
C GLU A 184 20.33 -16.08 -0.98
N THR A 185 19.78 -16.29 0.22
CA THR A 185 20.38 -15.87 1.49
C THR A 185 21.58 -16.71 1.89
N ASP A 186 21.61 -17.99 1.55
CA ASP A 186 22.76 -18.87 1.79
C ASP A 186 24.07 -18.30 1.19
N GLY A 187 23.98 -17.63 0.04
CA GLY A 187 25.13 -16.99 -0.61
C GLY A 187 25.58 -15.71 0.11
N LEU A 188 24.64 -14.94 0.68
CA LEU A 188 24.91 -13.74 1.46
C LEU A 188 25.63 -14.07 2.78
N GLU A 189 25.19 -15.13 3.46
CA GLU A 189 25.74 -15.52 4.77
C GLU A 189 27.16 -16.09 4.67
N ARG A 190 27.50 -16.73 3.55
CA ARG A 190 28.85 -17.25 3.30
C ARG A 190 29.88 -16.17 2.97
N GLY A 191 29.46 -14.92 2.75
CA GLY A 191 30.36 -13.79 2.46
C GLY A 191 31.13 -13.92 1.15
N GLN A 192 30.73 -14.83 0.25
CA GLN A 192 31.43 -15.13 -1.00
C GLN A 192 30.98 -14.26 -2.19
N LEU A 193 30.00 -13.36 -1.97
CA LEU A 193 29.42 -12.54 -3.02
C LEU A 193 30.16 -11.20 -3.16
N ASP A 194 30.35 -10.77 -4.40
CA ASP A 194 30.80 -9.41 -4.75
C ASP A 194 29.89 -8.37 -4.05
N PRO A 195 30.45 -7.26 -3.50
CA PRO A 195 29.68 -6.11 -3.02
C PRO A 195 28.51 -5.68 -3.92
N ALA A 196 28.68 -5.71 -5.24
CA ALA A 196 27.62 -5.34 -6.18
C ALA A 196 26.44 -6.33 -6.15
N GLU A 197 26.74 -7.62 -6.03
CA GLU A 197 25.75 -8.71 -6.00
C GLU A 197 25.03 -8.75 -4.64
N THR A 198 25.79 -8.53 -3.57
CA THR A 198 25.25 -8.35 -2.21
C THR A 198 24.23 -7.22 -2.16
N LEU A 199 24.57 -6.06 -2.73
CA LEU A 199 23.66 -4.91 -2.79
C LEU A 199 22.42 -5.23 -3.64
N ARG A 200 22.57 -5.94 -4.77
CA ARG A 200 21.45 -6.35 -5.63
C ARG A 200 20.46 -7.26 -4.89
N LEU A 201 20.95 -8.25 -4.14
CA LEU A 201 20.10 -9.16 -3.37
C LEU A 201 19.42 -8.45 -2.20
N ARG A 202 20.14 -7.61 -1.44
CA ARG A 202 19.53 -6.80 -0.37
C ARG A 202 18.42 -5.89 -0.90
N MET A 203 18.66 -5.24 -2.03
CA MET A 203 17.64 -4.41 -2.68
C MET A 203 16.44 -5.22 -3.16
N LYS A 204 16.63 -6.47 -3.63
CA LYS A 204 15.54 -7.38 -3.97
C LYS A 204 14.71 -7.74 -2.73
N GLN A 205 15.35 -8.12 -1.64
CA GLN A 205 14.67 -8.45 -0.38
C GLN A 205 13.84 -7.27 0.14
N GLN A 206 14.44 -6.08 0.22
CA GLN A 206 13.73 -4.90 0.67
C GLN A 206 12.55 -4.55 -0.25
N TRP A 207 12.74 -4.64 -1.57
CA TRP A 207 11.66 -4.43 -2.53
C TRP A 207 10.49 -5.39 -2.25
N LEU A 208 10.77 -6.67 -2.04
CA LEU A 208 9.74 -7.67 -1.76
C LEU A 208 9.02 -7.42 -0.43
N PHE A 209 9.75 -7.15 0.66
CA PHE A 209 9.16 -6.84 1.95
C PHE A 209 8.32 -5.56 1.92
N SER A 210 8.82 -4.51 1.26
CA SER A 210 8.09 -3.26 1.07
C SER A 210 6.84 -3.44 0.21
N PHE A 211 6.89 -4.32 -0.79
CA PHE A 211 5.73 -4.63 -1.62
C PHE A 211 4.62 -5.29 -0.80
N VAL A 212 4.96 -6.30 0.02
CA VAL A 212 3.96 -6.95 0.90
C VAL A 212 3.37 -5.95 1.89
N ALA A 213 4.22 -5.14 2.54
CA ALA A 213 3.76 -4.11 3.47
C ALA A 213 2.79 -3.11 2.79
N ALA A 214 3.11 -2.70 1.55
CA ALA A 214 2.28 -1.79 0.78
C ALA A 214 0.97 -2.43 0.30
N LEU A 215 1.00 -3.68 -0.14
CA LEU A 215 -0.20 -4.44 -0.50
C LEU A 215 -1.14 -4.58 0.69
N THR A 216 -0.58 -4.83 1.87
CA THR A 216 -1.34 -4.91 3.12
C THR A 216 -1.98 -3.58 3.49
N ALA A 217 -1.22 -2.47 3.38
CA ALA A 217 -1.75 -1.13 3.63
C ALA A 217 -2.85 -0.75 2.63
N ALA A 218 -2.66 -1.07 1.34
CA ALA A 218 -3.66 -0.84 0.30
C ALA A 218 -4.92 -1.69 0.53
N ALA A 219 -4.78 -2.97 0.88
CA ALA A 219 -5.89 -3.85 1.22
C ALA A 219 -6.67 -3.35 2.43
N PHE A 220 -5.97 -2.87 3.46
CA PHE A 220 -6.60 -2.27 4.63
C PHE A 220 -7.43 -1.04 4.26
N LEU A 221 -6.89 -0.14 3.44
CA LEU A 221 -7.64 1.04 2.98
C LEU A 221 -8.81 0.67 2.08
N CYS A 222 -8.66 -0.32 1.19
CA CYS A 222 -9.76 -0.81 0.37
C CYS A 222 -10.90 -1.38 1.24
N PHE A 223 -10.57 -2.19 2.24
CA PHE A 223 -11.54 -2.71 3.20
C PHE A 223 -12.21 -1.59 4.00
N PHE A 224 -11.44 -0.61 4.48
CA PHE A 224 -11.95 0.51 5.25
C PHE A 224 -12.93 1.37 4.45
N VAL A 225 -12.53 1.79 3.24
CA VAL A 225 -13.38 2.55 2.31
C VAL A 225 -14.64 1.77 1.97
N GLY A 226 -14.47 0.49 1.69
CA GLY A 226 -15.56 -0.41 1.39
C GLY A 226 -16.61 -0.51 2.49
N ARG A 227 -16.13 -0.68 3.72
CA ARG A 227 -16.97 -0.65 4.93
C ARG A 227 -17.69 0.68 5.10
N MET A 228 -17.03 1.82 4.86
CA MET A 228 -17.70 3.13 4.94
C MET A 228 -18.79 3.27 3.87
N THR A 229 -18.51 2.82 2.65
CA THR A 229 -19.49 2.85 1.55
C THR A 229 -20.71 2.01 1.91
N ALA A 230 -20.50 0.77 2.35
CA ALA A 230 -21.57 -0.13 2.76
C ALA A 230 -22.32 0.30 4.04
N ALA A 231 -21.74 1.18 4.87
CA ALA A 231 -22.38 1.64 6.11
C ALA A 231 -23.16 2.95 5.94
N TYR A 232 -22.75 3.81 5.01
CA TYR A 232 -23.26 5.18 4.91
C TYR A 232 -23.88 5.53 3.55
N LEU A 233 -23.61 4.74 2.51
CA LEU A 233 -24.05 5.04 1.13
C LEU A 233 -24.95 3.96 0.53
N SER A 234 -25.17 2.83 1.22
CA SER A 234 -26.01 1.72 0.76
C SER A 234 -27.23 1.46 1.62
#